data_AF-A0A8J5K042-F1
#
_entry.id   AF-A0A8J5K042-F1
#
_cell.length_a   1.000
_cell.length_b   1.000
_cell.length_c   1.000
_cell.angle_alpha   90.00
_cell.angle_beta   90.00
_cell.angle_gamma   90.00
#
_symmetry.space_group_name_H-M   'P 1'
#
loop_
_entity.id
_entity.type
_entity.pdbx_description
1 polymer ?
#
loop_
_entity_poly.entity_id
_entity_poly.type
_entity_poly.pdbx_seq_one_letter_code
_entity_poly.pdbx_strand_id
1 'polypeptide(L)'
;MSRGTISGGIVGLSVSYALSVTQTLNWLVRMSSDVETNIVAVERIKEYTEAQQEAPWEMPINQPNQNWPEEGVVEFNKYSTRYREGLDLVVRDIDCKITKGEKVGIVGRTGAGKSSLTLALFRIIESAGGSIIIDNVNISKIGLHDLRSRLTIIPQDPVLFSGTLRLNLDPFNKYEDAKVWSALELSHLKEFVSGLSNGLQFEVSEGGENLSVGQRQLVCLARALLRKTRVLILDEATAAVDMETDNLIQQTIGREVLVLDKGEIKEFDTPATLLNNKNSIFYGMAKDAGLV
;
A
#
# COMPACT_ATOMS: atom_id res chain seq x y z
N MET A 1 -60.29 -50.46 -42.98
CA MET A 1 -59.48 -49.32 -43.47
C MET A 1 -60.41 -48.16 -43.81
N SER A 2 -60.91 -47.45 -42.79
CA SER A 2 -61.70 -46.22 -42.96
C SER A 2 -60.74 -45.05 -43.16
N ARG A 3 -60.83 -44.34 -44.29
CA ARG A 3 -60.21 -43.02 -44.45
C ARG A 3 -60.90 -42.06 -43.48
N GLY A 4 -60.36 -41.95 -42.27
CA GLY A 4 -60.85 -41.06 -41.23
C GLY A 4 -60.65 -39.61 -41.65
N THR A 5 -61.75 -38.89 -41.88
CA THR A 5 -61.74 -37.48 -42.24
C THR A 5 -61.37 -36.65 -41.01
N ILE A 6 -60.11 -36.21 -40.94
CA ILE A 6 -59.67 -35.23 -39.94
C ILE A 6 -60.46 -33.93 -40.17
N SER A 7 -60.98 -33.32 -39.10
CA SER A 7 -61.67 -32.02 -39.19
C SER A 7 -60.73 -30.96 -39.76
N GLY A 8 -61.21 -30.13 -40.70
CA GLY A 8 -60.42 -29.06 -41.31
C GLY A 8 -59.79 -28.10 -40.30
N GLY A 9 -60.42 -27.92 -39.13
CA GLY A 9 -59.85 -27.15 -38.02
C GLY A 9 -58.60 -27.78 -37.41
N ILE A 10 -58.55 -29.11 -37.27
CA ILE A 10 -57.38 -29.85 -36.76
C ILE A 10 -56.25 -29.81 -37.79
N VAL A 11 -56.56 -29.91 -39.08
CA VAL A 11 -55.56 -29.78 -40.16
C VAL A 11 -54.96 -28.37 -40.16
N GLY A 12 -55.79 -27.32 -40.09
CA GLY A 12 -55.33 -25.94 -39.99
C GLY A 12 -54.42 -25.70 -38.78
N LEU A 13 -54.85 -26.18 -37.61
CA LEU A 13 -54.06 -26.10 -36.37
C LEU A 13 -52.71 -26.84 -36.49
N SER A 14 -52.71 -28.02 -37.11
CA SER A 14 -51.50 -28.83 -37.29
C SER A 14 -50.47 -28.12 -38.19
N VAL A 15 -50.91 -27.51 -39.29
CA VAL A 15 -50.04 -26.73 -40.18
C VAL A 15 -49.52 -25.48 -39.48
N SER A 16 -50.38 -24.74 -38.77
CA SER A 16 -49.95 -23.56 -38.00
C SER A 16 -48.86 -23.90 -36.98
N TYR A 17 -49.02 -24.97 -36.21
CA TYR A 17 -47.99 -25.40 -35.27
C TYR A 17 -46.72 -25.93 -35.97
N ALA A 18 -46.83 -26.63 -37.10
CA ALA A 18 -45.67 -27.10 -37.85
C ALA A 18 -44.76 -25.93 -38.29
N LEU A 19 -45.33 -24.79 -38.69
CA LEU A 19 -44.56 -23.59 -38.99
C LEU A 19 -43.96 -22.95 -37.72
N SER A 20 -44.74 -22.81 -36.64
CA SER A 20 -44.26 -22.21 -35.38
C SER A 20 -43.15 -23.01 -34.70
N VAL A 21 -43.19 -24.35 -34.78
CA VAL A 21 -42.17 -25.23 -34.20
C VAL A 21 -40.80 -24.97 -34.81
N THR A 22 -40.73 -24.80 -36.13
CA THR A 22 -39.45 -24.56 -36.83
C THR A 22 -38.80 -23.24 -36.37
N GLN A 23 -39.60 -22.18 -36.19
CA GLN A 23 -39.11 -20.89 -35.69
C GLN A 23 -38.65 -20.98 -34.24
N THR A 24 -39.44 -21.64 -33.39
CA THR A 24 -39.13 -21.82 -31.96
C THR A 24 -37.84 -22.62 -31.76
N LEU A 25 -37.61 -23.66 -32.56
CA LEU A 25 -36.38 -24.46 -32.52
C LEU A 25 -35.15 -23.64 -32.94
N ASN A 26 -35.26 -22.81 -33.98
CA ASN A 26 -34.16 -21.94 -34.39
C ASN A 26 -33.81 -20.93 -33.27
N TRP A 27 -34.83 -20.34 -32.63
CA TRP A 27 -34.63 -19.40 -31.53
C TRP A 27 -34.04 -20.09 -30.30
N LEU A 28 -34.44 -21.33 -29.98
CA LEU A 28 -33.87 -22.11 -28.90
C LEU A 28 -32.37 -22.34 -29.08
N VAL A 29 -31.94 -22.72 -30.29
CA VAL A 29 -30.50 -22.93 -30.57
C VAL A 29 -29.70 -21.64 -30.41
N ARG A 30 -30.22 -20.52 -30.94
CA ARG A 30 -29.57 -19.20 -30.78
C ARG A 30 -29.49 -18.81 -29.30
N MET A 31 -30.60 -18.93 -28.58
CA MET A 31 -30.66 -18.58 -27.16
C MET A 31 -29.74 -19.46 -26.32
N SER A 32 -29.60 -20.76 -26.64
CA SER A 32 -28.64 -21.65 -25.97
C SER A 32 -27.20 -21.15 -26.15
N SER A 33 -26.83 -20.78 -27.38
CA SER A 33 -25.50 -20.23 -27.68
C SER A 33 -25.26 -18.89 -26.98
N ASP A 34 -26.29 -18.02 -26.91
CA ASP A 34 -26.21 -16.74 -26.22
C ASP A 34 -26.05 -16.92 -24.70
N VAL A 35 -26.77 -17.88 -24.11
CA VAL A 35 -26.63 -18.21 -22.68
C VAL A 35 -25.23 -18.77 -22.38
N GLU A 36 -24.73 -19.70 -23.19
CA GLU A 36 -23.37 -20.25 -23.05
C GLU A 36 -22.29 -19.16 -23.17
N THR A 37 -22.49 -18.18 -24.04
CA THR A 37 -21.53 -17.07 -24.18
C THR A 37 -21.60 -16.12 -22.98
N ASN A 38 -22.80 -15.78 -22.53
CA ASN A 38 -22.99 -14.81 -21.44
C ASN A 38 -22.63 -15.39 -20.06
N ILE A 39 -22.78 -16.70 -19.85
CA ILE A 39 -22.46 -17.32 -18.55
C ILE A 39 -20.96 -17.31 -18.24
N VAL A 40 -20.09 -17.21 -19.24
CA VAL A 40 -18.64 -17.03 -19.05
C VAL A 40 -18.32 -15.76 -18.25
N ALA A 41 -19.16 -14.72 -18.33
CA ALA A 41 -19.00 -13.53 -17.49
C ALA A 41 -19.19 -13.85 -15.99
N VAL A 42 -20.13 -14.73 -15.65
CA VAL A 42 -20.37 -15.17 -14.28
C VAL A 42 -19.23 -16.07 -13.79
N GLU A 43 -18.73 -16.96 -14.64
CA GLU A 43 -17.56 -17.79 -14.34
C GLU A 43 -16.33 -16.95 -13.98
N ARG A 44 -16.04 -15.90 -14.76
CA ARG A 44 -14.93 -14.96 -14.46
C ARG A 44 -15.11 -14.24 -13.13
N ILE A 45 -16.33 -13.84 -12.77
CA ILE A 45 -16.60 -13.23 -11.46
C ILE A 45 -16.35 -14.25 -10.34
N LYS A 46 -16.76 -15.51 -10.55
CA LYS A 46 -16.57 -16.59 -9.58
C LYS A 46 -15.10 -16.88 -9.31
N GLU A 47 -14.25 -16.84 -10.33
CA GLU A 47 -12.80 -17.02 -10.18
C GLU A 47 -12.19 -16.09 -9.10
N TYR A 48 -12.59 -14.81 -9.09
CA TYR A 48 -12.12 -13.85 -8.09
C TYR A 48 -12.62 -14.12 -6.66
N THR A 49 -13.75 -14.83 -6.52
CA THR A 49 -14.28 -15.21 -5.19
C THR A 49 -13.51 -16.37 -4.56
N GLU A 50 -12.82 -17.17 -5.38
CA GLU A 50 -12.05 -18.34 -4.94
C GLU A 50 -10.55 -18.05 -4.84
N ALA A 51 -10.09 -16.88 -5.31
CA ALA A 51 -8.70 -16.45 -5.23
C ALA A 51 -8.22 -16.33 -3.77
N GLN A 52 -6.95 -16.67 -3.53
CA GLN A 52 -6.32 -16.53 -2.22
C GLN A 52 -6.39 -15.07 -1.74
N GLN A 53 -7.01 -14.87 -0.59
CA GLN A 53 -7.16 -13.55 0.02
C GLN A 53 -5.98 -13.23 0.93
N GLU A 54 -5.77 -11.92 1.19
CA GLU A 54 -4.87 -11.46 2.24
C GLU A 54 -5.33 -11.96 3.63
N ALA A 55 -4.42 -11.86 4.61
CA ALA A 55 -4.76 -12.14 6.00
C ALA A 55 -5.94 -11.28 6.50
N PRO A 56 -6.68 -11.72 7.53
CA PRO A 56 -7.84 -11.01 8.02
C PRO A 56 -7.55 -9.55 8.42
N TRP A 57 -8.49 -8.67 8.11
CA TRP A 57 -8.44 -7.25 8.45
C TRP A 57 -8.41 -7.01 9.97
N GLU A 58 -9.25 -7.74 10.70
CA GLU A 58 -9.32 -7.74 12.17
C GLU A 58 -9.16 -9.16 12.69
N MET A 59 -8.51 -9.29 13.85
CA MET A 59 -8.37 -10.57 14.55
C MET A 59 -8.83 -10.44 16.00
N PRO A 60 -10.10 -10.75 16.33
CA PRO A 60 -10.68 -10.51 17.65
C PRO A 60 -9.92 -11.16 18.81
N ILE A 61 -9.25 -12.28 18.55
CA ILE A 61 -8.53 -13.07 19.56
C ILE A 61 -7.20 -12.41 19.96
N ASN A 62 -6.59 -11.63 19.08
CA ASN A 62 -5.24 -11.07 19.27
C ASN A 62 -5.21 -9.56 18.96
N GLN A 63 -6.17 -8.81 19.50
CA GLN A 63 -6.12 -7.35 19.37
C GLN A 63 -5.06 -6.78 20.32
N PRO A 64 -4.14 -5.93 19.82
CA PRO A 64 -3.22 -5.24 20.70
C PRO A 64 -3.96 -4.20 21.56
N ASN A 65 -3.32 -3.76 22.65
CA ASN A 65 -3.87 -2.72 23.51
C ASN A 65 -4.21 -1.45 22.71
N GLN A 66 -5.21 -0.68 23.16
CA GLN A 66 -5.63 0.55 22.47
C GLN A 66 -4.53 1.60 22.33
N ASN A 67 -3.51 1.57 23.19
CA ASN A 67 -2.38 2.50 23.11
C ASN A 67 -1.19 1.96 22.31
N TRP A 68 -1.25 0.70 21.86
CA TRP A 68 -0.17 0.09 21.10
C TRP A 68 -0.02 0.76 19.72
N PRO A 69 1.22 0.92 19.22
CA PRO A 69 2.47 0.84 19.95
C PRO A 69 2.65 2.06 20.88
N GLU A 70 3.14 1.83 22.09
CA GLU A 70 3.38 2.88 23.09
C GLU A 70 4.77 3.51 22.91
N GLU A 71 5.77 2.66 22.73
CA GLU A 71 7.18 3.01 22.64
C GLU A 71 7.66 3.04 21.19
N GLY A 72 7.12 2.15 20.34
CA GLY A 72 7.50 2.03 18.94
C GLY A 72 8.83 1.32 18.72
N VAL A 73 9.20 0.40 19.61
CA VAL A 73 10.38 -0.46 19.45
C VAL A 73 10.09 -1.51 18.38
N VAL A 74 10.96 -1.63 17.38
CA VAL A 74 10.83 -2.57 16.26
C VAL A 74 11.99 -3.56 16.29
N GLU A 75 11.68 -4.85 16.32
CA GLU A 75 12.66 -5.94 16.37
C GLU A 75 12.44 -6.88 15.19
N PHE A 76 13.48 -7.09 14.40
CA PHE A 76 13.56 -8.13 13.38
C PHE A 76 14.35 -9.30 13.97
N ASN A 77 13.73 -10.49 14.01
CA ASN A 77 14.34 -11.71 14.53
C ASN A 77 14.51 -12.72 13.40
N LYS A 78 15.74 -12.82 12.86
CA LYS A 78 16.09 -13.67 11.69
C LYS A 78 15.05 -13.57 10.56
N TYR A 79 14.58 -12.36 10.28
CA TYR A 79 13.47 -12.15 9.39
C TYR A 79 13.86 -12.36 7.92
N SER A 80 13.03 -13.12 7.20
CA SER A 80 13.19 -13.40 5.78
C SER A 80 11.86 -13.28 5.04
N THR A 81 11.88 -12.79 3.80
CA THR A 81 10.68 -12.71 2.95
C THR A 81 10.98 -12.91 1.47
N ARG A 82 9.95 -13.27 0.69
CA ARG A 82 9.96 -13.46 -0.77
C ARG A 82 8.62 -13.02 -1.36
N TYR A 83 8.62 -12.57 -2.61
CA TYR A 83 7.40 -12.09 -3.27
C TYR A 83 6.42 -13.21 -3.66
N ARG A 84 6.94 -14.40 -3.99
CA ARG A 84 6.12 -15.56 -4.37
C ARG A 84 6.77 -16.83 -3.86
N GLU A 85 5.94 -17.82 -3.56
CA GLU A 85 6.42 -19.17 -3.28
C GLU A 85 7.25 -19.69 -4.46
N GLY A 86 8.34 -20.40 -4.16
CA GLY A 86 9.27 -20.91 -5.17
C GLY A 86 10.30 -19.90 -5.70
N LEU A 87 10.17 -18.60 -5.41
CA LEU A 87 11.22 -17.61 -5.71
C LEU A 87 12.26 -17.52 -4.59
N ASP A 88 13.43 -16.97 -4.94
CA ASP A 88 14.49 -16.64 -3.99
C ASP A 88 14.02 -15.61 -2.95
N LEU A 89 14.64 -15.69 -1.76
CA LEU A 89 14.44 -14.69 -0.72
C LEU A 89 15.03 -13.35 -1.15
N VAL A 90 14.20 -12.30 -1.07
CA VAL A 90 14.61 -10.90 -1.34
C VAL A 90 15.27 -10.27 -0.12
N VAL A 91 14.86 -10.70 1.08
CA VAL A 91 15.41 -10.28 2.37
C VAL A 91 15.68 -11.55 3.17
N ARG A 92 16.87 -11.64 3.80
CA ARG A 92 17.44 -12.86 4.36
C ARG A 92 17.99 -12.59 5.75
N ASP A 93 17.52 -13.38 6.71
CA ASP A 93 18.02 -13.47 8.08
C ASP A 93 18.32 -12.10 8.74
N ILE A 94 17.44 -11.13 8.53
CA ILE A 94 17.57 -9.80 9.11
C ILE A 94 17.41 -9.89 10.62
N ASP A 95 18.43 -9.44 11.34
CA ASP A 95 18.45 -9.39 12.79
C ASP A 95 18.89 -7.98 13.23
N CYS A 96 17.94 -7.19 13.72
CA CYS A 96 18.21 -5.85 14.23
C CYS A 96 17.08 -5.38 15.16
N LYS A 97 17.42 -4.45 16.04
CA LYS A 97 16.50 -3.83 16.99
C LYS A 97 16.61 -2.32 16.90
N ILE A 98 15.49 -1.68 16.60
CA ILE A 98 15.32 -0.23 16.58
C ILE A 98 14.62 0.18 17.87
N THR A 99 15.27 1.00 18.67
CA THR A 99 14.82 1.41 20.00
C THR A 99 13.90 2.63 19.97
N LYS A 100 13.26 2.93 21.10
CA LYS A 100 12.27 4.00 21.22
C LYS A 100 12.87 5.36 20.85
N GLY A 101 12.24 6.05 19.90
CA GLY A 101 12.65 7.38 19.45
C GLY A 101 13.97 7.39 18.67
N GLU A 102 14.48 6.22 18.32
CA GLU A 102 15.65 6.07 17.47
C GLU A 102 15.34 6.43 16.03
N LYS A 103 16.33 7.02 15.37
CA LYS A 103 16.23 7.43 13.97
C LYS A 103 17.29 6.65 13.20
N VAL A 104 16.83 5.73 12.36
CA VAL A 104 17.70 4.84 11.57
C VAL A 104 17.58 5.20 10.10
N GLY A 105 18.70 5.50 9.46
CA GLY A 105 18.79 5.66 8.00
C GLY A 105 19.09 4.31 7.35
N ILE A 106 18.22 3.85 6.43
CA ILE A 106 18.46 2.62 5.67
C ILE A 106 19.08 3.00 4.33
N VAL A 107 20.30 2.54 4.07
CA VAL A 107 21.06 2.84 2.85
C VAL A 107 21.47 1.56 2.14
N GLY A 108 21.68 1.65 0.83
CA GLY A 108 22.07 0.50 0.01
C GLY A 108 21.77 0.74 -1.46
N ARG A 109 22.37 -0.06 -2.34
CA ARG A 109 22.16 0.06 -3.79
C ARG A 109 20.71 -0.24 -4.20
N THR A 110 20.32 0.16 -5.41
CA THR A 110 19.05 -0.25 -6.01
C THR A 110 18.98 -1.78 -6.05
N GLY A 111 17.85 -2.35 -5.65
CA GLY A 111 17.68 -3.80 -5.54
C GLY A 111 18.27 -4.46 -4.29
N ALA A 112 18.81 -3.69 -3.33
CA ALA A 112 19.34 -4.25 -2.08
C ALA A 112 18.26 -4.77 -1.09
N GLY A 113 16.97 -4.58 -1.38
CA GLY A 113 15.86 -5.03 -0.53
C GLY A 113 15.25 -3.96 0.38
N LYS A 114 15.63 -2.68 0.24
CA LYS A 114 15.13 -1.56 1.07
C LYS A 114 13.60 -1.44 1.05
N SER A 115 13.00 -1.25 -0.14
CA SER A 115 11.55 -1.13 -0.27
C SER A 115 10.83 -2.43 0.11
N SER A 116 11.45 -3.59 -0.14
CA SER A 116 10.90 -4.89 0.28
C SER A 116 10.83 -5.02 1.81
N LEU A 117 11.82 -4.49 2.55
CA LEU A 117 11.80 -4.43 4.01
C LEU A 117 10.67 -3.53 4.52
N THR A 118 10.43 -2.39 3.87
CA THR A 118 9.29 -1.52 4.16
C THR A 118 7.95 -2.23 3.93
N LEU A 119 7.78 -2.90 2.78
CA LEU A 119 6.56 -3.65 2.46
C LEU A 119 6.32 -4.82 3.44
N ALA A 120 7.38 -5.48 3.89
CA ALA A 120 7.35 -6.51 4.93
C ALA A 120 6.84 -5.97 6.27
N LEU A 121 7.28 -4.78 6.69
CA LEU A 121 6.85 -4.15 7.94
C LEU A 121 5.33 -3.85 7.95
N PHE A 122 4.75 -3.49 6.80
CA PHE A 122 3.31 -3.29 6.62
C PHE A 122 2.53 -4.59 6.36
N ARG A 123 3.21 -5.74 6.36
CA ARG A 123 2.65 -7.05 5.96
C ARG A 123 1.90 -6.96 4.62
N ILE A 124 2.49 -6.28 3.64
CA ILE A 124 2.07 -6.36 2.24
C ILE A 124 2.69 -7.61 1.60
N ILE A 125 3.91 -7.96 2.04
CA ILE A 125 4.55 -9.23 1.74
C ILE A 125 4.66 -9.99 3.06
N GLU A 126 4.13 -11.21 3.11
CA GLU A 126 4.17 -12.03 4.31
C GLU A 126 5.58 -12.61 4.56
N SER A 127 5.82 -12.99 5.82
CA SER A 127 7.09 -13.59 6.23
C SER A 127 7.28 -14.97 5.59
N ALA A 128 8.47 -15.22 5.06
CA ALA A 128 8.90 -16.56 4.67
C ALA A 128 9.66 -17.29 5.81
N GLY A 129 10.11 -16.56 6.82
CA GLY A 129 10.86 -17.05 7.97
C GLY A 129 11.17 -15.94 8.97
N GLY A 130 11.42 -16.32 10.23
CA GLY A 130 11.65 -15.37 11.31
C GLY A 130 10.38 -14.61 11.73
N SER A 131 10.55 -13.47 12.39
CA SER A 131 9.43 -12.63 12.81
C SER A 131 9.80 -11.15 12.95
N ILE A 132 8.80 -10.29 12.83
CA ILE A 132 8.88 -8.87 13.19
C ILE A 132 8.04 -8.66 14.44
N ILE A 133 8.61 -8.01 15.44
CA ILE A 133 7.98 -7.72 16.72
C ILE A 133 7.97 -6.20 16.92
N ILE A 134 6.81 -5.64 17.29
CA ILE A 134 6.68 -4.22 17.65
C ILE A 134 6.12 -4.14 19.07
N ASP A 135 6.85 -3.49 19.98
CA ASP A 135 6.54 -3.40 21.43
C ASP A 135 6.15 -4.77 22.05
N ASN A 136 6.98 -5.79 21.81
CA ASN A 136 6.76 -7.19 22.25
C ASN A 136 5.57 -7.93 21.60
N VAL A 137 4.90 -7.33 20.62
CA VAL A 137 3.81 -7.96 19.86
C VAL A 137 4.32 -8.43 18.50
N ASN A 138 4.20 -9.73 18.22
CA ASN A 138 4.51 -10.26 16.89
C ASN A 138 3.42 -9.82 15.90
N ILE A 139 3.81 -9.06 14.88
CA ILE A 139 2.86 -8.43 13.95
C ILE A 139 2.13 -9.44 13.06
N SER A 140 2.64 -10.66 12.89
CA SER A 140 1.96 -11.73 12.13
C SER A 140 0.69 -12.24 12.82
N LYS A 141 0.55 -12.00 14.13
CA LYS A 141 -0.55 -12.52 14.95
C LYS A 141 -1.73 -11.55 15.11
N ILE A 142 -1.59 -10.31 14.65
CA ILE A 142 -2.61 -9.26 14.78
C ILE A 142 -3.29 -8.99 13.42
N GLY A 143 -4.46 -8.33 13.46
CA GLY A 143 -5.17 -7.92 12.24
C GLY A 143 -4.39 -6.88 11.43
N LEU A 144 -4.50 -6.93 10.11
CA LEU A 144 -3.78 -6.00 9.21
C LEU A 144 -4.18 -4.55 9.45
N HIS A 145 -5.42 -4.28 9.83
CA HIS A 145 -5.88 -2.92 10.09
C HIS A 145 -5.36 -2.36 11.41
N ASP A 146 -5.29 -3.19 12.45
CA ASP A 146 -4.70 -2.82 13.73
C ASP A 146 -3.22 -2.45 13.55
N LEU A 147 -2.48 -3.19 12.71
CA LEU A 147 -1.12 -2.86 12.34
C LEU A 147 -1.02 -1.58 11.50
N ARG A 148 -1.66 -1.56 10.32
CA ARG A 148 -1.49 -0.50 9.29
C ARG A 148 -2.07 0.85 9.73
N SER A 149 -3.01 0.88 10.68
CA SER A 149 -3.52 2.12 11.27
C SER A 149 -2.53 2.78 12.24
N ARG A 150 -1.59 2.01 12.79
CA ARG A 150 -0.60 2.43 13.79
C ARG A 150 0.79 2.72 13.23
N LEU A 151 1.02 2.37 11.97
CA LEU A 151 2.21 2.71 11.21
C LEU A 151 1.91 3.84 10.22
N THR A 152 2.91 4.61 9.84
CA THR A 152 2.77 5.65 8.82
C THR A 152 3.94 5.62 7.86
N ILE A 153 3.64 5.79 6.57
CA ILE A 153 4.61 5.83 5.50
C ILE A 153 4.42 7.12 4.71
N ILE A 154 5.54 7.76 4.37
CA ILE A 154 5.62 8.77 3.31
C ILE A 154 6.28 8.08 2.12
N PRO A 155 5.53 7.80 1.03
CA PRO A 155 6.06 7.08 -0.11
C PRO A 155 6.97 7.96 -0.97
N GLN A 156 7.80 7.31 -1.79
CA GLN A 156 8.64 7.96 -2.80
C GLN A 156 7.80 8.74 -3.81
N ASP A 157 6.76 8.09 -4.37
CA ASP A 157 5.82 8.71 -5.30
C ASP A 157 4.55 9.15 -4.55
N PRO A 158 4.35 10.46 -4.31
CA PRO A 158 3.19 10.95 -3.58
C PRO A 158 1.92 10.84 -4.44
N VAL A 159 0.99 9.97 -4.02
CA VAL A 159 -0.30 9.78 -4.68
C VAL A 159 -1.40 10.56 -3.97
N LEU A 160 -2.15 11.36 -4.73
CA LEU A 160 -3.38 12.02 -4.29
C LEU A 160 -4.58 11.47 -5.06
N PHE A 161 -5.72 11.40 -4.39
CA PHE A 161 -6.97 10.96 -4.97
C PHE A 161 -7.78 12.17 -5.44
N SER A 162 -8.58 11.97 -6.49
CA SER A 162 -9.52 12.99 -6.96
C SER A 162 -10.54 13.34 -5.87
N GLY A 163 -10.79 14.62 -5.66
CA GLY A 163 -11.70 15.15 -4.65
C GLY A 163 -11.06 16.26 -3.82
N THR A 164 -11.63 16.59 -2.66
CA THR A 164 -11.15 17.75 -1.91
C THR A 164 -9.79 17.52 -1.26
N LEU A 165 -9.02 18.60 -1.06
CA LEU A 165 -7.78 18.55 -0.29
C LEU A 165 -8.04 18.04 1.14
N ARG A 166 -9.17 18.44 1.73
CA ARG A 166 -9.64 17.95 3.04
C ARG A 166 -9.83 16.43 3.08
N LEU A 167 -10.42 15.85 2.04
CA LEU A 167 -10.61 14.40 1.90
C LEU A 167 -9.26 13.68 1.78
N ASN A 168 -8.35 14.26 1.01
CA ASN A 168 -7.00 13.73 0.86
C ASN A 168 -6.23 13.72 2.19
N LEU A 169 -6.43 14.71 3.07
CA LEU A 169 -5.74 14.80 4.36
C LEU A 169 -6.35 13.89 5.44
N ASP A 170 -7.67 13.83 5.51
CA ASP A 170 -8.39 13.01 6.48
C ASP A 170 -9.69 12.46 5.88
N PRO A 171 -9.63 11.30 5.20
CA PRO A 171 -10.74 10.74 4.44
C PRO A 171 -11.89 10.24 5.30
N PHE A 172 -11.66 10.04 6.60
CA PHE A 172 -12.66 9.54 7.55
C PHE A 172 -13.27 10.64 8.41
N ASN A 173 -12.90 11.90 8.16
CA ASN A 173 -13.34 13.07 8.94
C ASN A 173 -13.14 12.87 10.46
N LYS A 174 -12.00 12.30 10.85
CA LYS A 174 -11.65 12.01 12.25
C LYS A 174 -11.17 13.24 13.01
N TYR A 175 -10.69 14.27 12.31
CA TYR A 175 -10.06 15.43 12.92
C TYR A 175 -10.84 16.71 12.62
N GLU A 176 -10.90 17.62 13.59
CA GLU A 176 -11.42 18.97 13.35
C GLU A 176 -10.48 19.77 12.44
N ASP A 177 -11.03 20.72 11.68
CA ASP A 177 -10.25 21.54 10.76
C ASP A 177 -9.11 22.29 11.44
N ALA A 178 -9.24 22.68 12.71
CA ALA A 178 -8.16 23.29 13.47
C ALA A 178 -6.90 22.39 13.55
N LYS A 179 -7.08 21.07 13.70
CA LYS A 179 -5.97 20.10 13.67
C LYS A 179 -5.39 19.93 12.26
N VAL A 180 -6.26 19.97 11.24
CA VAL A 180 -5.83 19.92 9.83
C VAL A 180 -4.97 21.14 9.49
N TRP A 181 -5.41 22.34 9.86
CA TRP A 181 -4.63 23.57 9.68
C TRP A 181 -3.32 23.56 10.45
N SER A 182 -3.31 23.03 11.68
CA SER A 182 -2.07 22.87 12.45
C SER A 182 -1.09 21.90 11.76
N ALA A 183 -1.57 20.82 11.15
CA ALA A 183 -0.70 19.92 10.38
C ALA A 183 -0.18 20.56 9.10
N LEU A 184 -1.01 21.35 8.40
CA LEU A 184 -0.59 22.14 7.23
C LEU A 184 0.43 23.21 7.57
N GLU A 185 0.36 23.78 8.77
CA GLU A 185 1.37 24.71 9.30
C GLU A 185 2.71 24.04 9.51
N LEU A 186 2.71 22.89 10.20
CA LEU A 186 3.91 22.09 10.44
C LEU A 186 4.52 21.51 9.16
N SER A 187 3.73 21.33 8.11
CA SER A 187 4.18 20.87 6.80
C SER A 187 4.47 22.03 5.82
N HIS A 188 4.49 23.28 6.28
CA HIS A 188 4.75 24.47 5.44
C HIS A 188 3.80 24.65 4.24
N LEU A 189 2.59 24.08 4.29
CA LEU A 189 1.57 24.24 3.24
C LEU A 189 0.48 25.25 3.59
N LYS A 190 0.45 25.77 4.82
CA LYS A 190 -0.60 26.68 5.29
C LYS A 190 -0.78 27.91 4.40
N GLU A 191 0.29 28.57 4.01
CA GLU A 191 0.23 29.76 3.16
C GLU A 191 -0.29 29.44 1.76
N PHE A 192 0.23 28.37 1.16
CA PHE A 192 -0.25 27.87 -0.13
C PHE A 192 -1.74 27.56 -0.10
N VAL A 193 -2.20 26.77 0.87
CA VAL A 193 -3.61 26.38 0.99
C VAL A 193 -4.49 27.59 1.31
N SER A 194 -4.01 28.54 2.12
CA SER A 194 -4.76 29.78 2.40
C SER A 194 -4.90 30.69 1.19
N GLY A 195 -3.96 30.62 0.24
CA GLY A 195 -4.01 31.33 -1.03
C GLY A 195 -4.93 30.69 -2.08
N LEU A 196 -5.38 29.45 -1.88
CA LEU A 196 -6.33 28.79 -2.78
C LEU A 196 -7.73 29.35 -2.56
N SER A 197 -8.48 29.55 -3.64
CA SER A 197 -9.84 30.11 -3.63
C SER A 197 -10.81 29.37 -2.69
N ASN A 198 -10.62 28.06 -2.51
CA ASN A 198 -11.48 27.20 -1.70
C ASN A 198 -10.78 26.60 -0.47
N GLY A 199 -9.53 26.99 -0.18
CA GLY A 199 -8.76 26.46 0.96
C GLY A 199 -8.76 24.92 1.02
N LEU A 200 -9.26 24.37 2.13
CA LEU A 200 -9.40 22.92 2.35
C LEU A 200 -10.35 22.23 1.37
N GLN A 201 -11.29 22.97 0.78
CA GLN A 201 -12.24 22.47 -0.22
C GLN A 201 -11.72 22.64 -1.65
N PHE A 202 -10.42 22.91 -1.82
CA PHE A 202 -9.78 22.87 -3.14
C PHE A 202 -9.93 21.48 -3.77
N GLU A 203 -10.39 21.44 -5.02
CA GLU A 203 -10.56 20.21 -5.79
C GLU A 203 -9.20 19.74 -6.34
N VAL A 204 -8.79 18.56 -5.92
CA VAL A 204 -7.59 17.87 -6.39
C VAL A 204 -7.98 17.00 -7.58
N SER A 205 -7.28 17.17 -8.71
CA SER A 205 -7.47 16.35 -9.90
C SER A 205 -6.97 14.92 -9.68
N GLU A 206 -7.31 14.00 -10.59
CA GLU A 206 -6.77 12.64 -10.57
C GLU A 206 -5.22 12.67 -10.48
N GLY A 207 -4.66 11.88 -9.56
CA GLY A 207 -3.21 11.86 -9.30
C GLY A 207 -2.62 13.14 -8.71
N GLY A 208 -3.42 14.19 -8.46
CA GLY A 208 -2.94 15.49 -8.01
C GLY A 208 -2.15 16.24 -9.07
N GLU A 209 -2.50 16.09 -10.35
CA GLU A 209 -1.83 16.77 -11.47
C GLU A 209 -1.84 18.30 -11.37
N ASN A 210 -2.84 18.87 -10.69
CA ASN A 210 -2.97 20.31 -10.47
C ASN A 210 -2.13 20.84 -9.29
N LEU A 211 -1.26 20.01 -8.70
CA LEU A 211 -0.29 20.37 -7.66
C LEU A 211 1.13 20.06 -8.14
N SER A 212 2.11 20.84 -7.71
CA SER A 212 3.52 20.52 -7.98
C SER A 212 3.95 19.24 -7.25
N VAL A 213 5.04 18.61 -7.71
CA VAL A 213 5.60 17.41 -7.06
C VAL A 213 5.89 17.69 -5.58
N GLY A 214 6.56 18.81 -5.28
CA GLY A 214 6.86 19.22 -3.91
C GLY A 214 5.60 19.46 -3.06
N GLN A 215 4.55 20.08 -3.62
CA GLN A 215 3.27 20.25 -2.92
C GLN A 215 2.63 18.90 -2.60
N ARG A 216 2.61 17.95 -3.54
CA ARG A 216 2.10 16.58 -3.29
C ARG A 216 2.86 15.88 -2.17
N GLN A 217 4.17 16.07 -2.10
CA GLN A 217 5.02 15.52 -1.06
C GLN A 217 4.72 16.15 0.32
N LEU A 218 4.57 17.47 0.37
CA LEU A 218 4.17 18.16 1.60
C LEU A 218 2.75 17.77 2.06
N VAL A 219 1.83 17.44 1.14
CA VAL A 219 0.51 16.89 1.51
C VAL A 219 0.67 15.52 2.16
N CYS A 220 1.58 14.66 1.67
CA CYS A 220 1.89 13.39 2.31
C CYS A 220 2.52 13.58 3.70
N LEU A 221 3.39 14.58 3.86
CA LEU A 221 3.93 14.95 5.17
C LEU A 221 2.81 15.42 6.13
N ALA A 222 1.89 16.26 5.67
CA ALA A 222 0.74 16.69 6.47
C ALA A 222 -0.14 15.50 6.92
N ARG A 223 -0.38 14.52 6.04
CA ARG A 223 -1.08 13.26 6.40
C ARG A 223 -0.36 12.51 7.52
N ALA A 224 0.96 12.42 7.44
CA ALA A 224 1.77 11.74 8.45
C ALA A 224 1.71 12.46 9.81
N LEU A 225 1.84 13.80 9.79
CA LEU A 225 1.76 14.64 10.98
C LEU A 225 0.37 14.64 11.64
N LEU A 226 -0.71 14.43 10.87
CA LEU A 226 -2.05 14.25 11.41
C LEU A 226 -2.21 12.93 12.17
N ARG A 227 -1.65 11.85 11.64
CA ARG A 227 -1.77 10.50 12.23
C ARG A 227 -0.99 10.34 13.53
N LYS A 228 0.15 11.02 13.70
CA LYS A 228 1.01 11.00 14.91
C LYS A 228 1.31 9.58 15.42
N THR A 229 1.71 8.69 14.53
CA THR A 229 2.10 7.31 14.87
C THR A 229 3.50 7.27 15.51
N ARG A 230 3.80 6.18 16.24
CA ARG A 230 5.12 5.99 16.86
C ARG A 230 6.19 5.49 15.89
N VAL A 231 5.79 4.83 14.82
CA VAL A 231 6.67 4.27 13.81
C VAL A 231 6.36 4.94 12.47
N LEU A 232 7.32 5.73 11.99
CA LEU A 232 7.24 6.51 10.76
C LEU A 232 8.31 6.01 9.79
N ILE A 233 7.89 5.69 8.57
CA ILE A 233 8.77 5.27 7.47
C ILE A 233 8.79 6.40 6.43
N LEU A 234 10.01 6.80 6.04
CA LEU A 234 10.25 7.77 4.99
C LEU A 234 10.94 7.05 3.82
N ASP A 235 10.23 6.88 2.71
CA ASP A 235 10.79 6.26 1.50
C ASP A 235 11.17 7.37 0.51
N GLU A 236 12.46 7.70 0.42
CA GLU A 236 13.00 8.76 -0.45
C GLU A 236 12.26 10.11 -0.38
N ALA A 237 11.75 10.46 0.81
CA ALA A 237 10.89 11.61 1.04
C ALA A 237 11.55 13.01 0.85
N THR A 238 12.80 13.07 0.39
CA THR A 238 13.55 14.31 0.13
C THR A 238 13.93 14.50 -1.34
N ALA A 239 13.69 13.51 -2.21
CA ALA A 239 14.20 13.53 -3.58
C ALA A 239 13.65 14.66 -4.47
N ALA A 240 12.51 15.26 -4.10
CA ALA A 240 11.84 16.29 -4.90
C ALA A 240 11.53 17.59 -4.11
N VAL A 241 12.23 17.82 -2.99
CA VAL A 241 12.00 19.00 -2.14
C VAL A 241 13.18 19.96 -2.16
N ASP A 242 12.87 21.26 -2.13
CA ASP A 242 13.87 22.33 -2.12
C ASP A 242 14.81 22.24 -0.92
N MET A 243 16.05 22.73 -1.07
CA MET A 243 17.14 22.61 -0.08
C MET A 243 16.81 23.16 1.32
N GLU A 244 15.92 24.16 1.42
CA GLU A 244 15.41 24.66 2.72
C GLU A 244 14.50 23.64 3.41
N THR A 245 13.66 22.95 2.67
CA THR A 245 12.77 21.92 3.21
C THR A 245 13.52 20.62 3.45
N ASP A 246 14.50 20.30 2.59
CA ASP A 246 15.42 19.18 2.80
C ASP A 246 16.18 19.35 4.12
N ASN A 247 16.71 20.55 4.43
CA ASN A 247 17.36 20.81 5.71
C ASN A 247 16.46 20.55 6.94
N LEU A 248 15.16 20.83 6.85
CA LEU A 248 14.22 20.57 7.93
C LEU A 248 13.98 19.06 8.12
N ILE A 249 13.85 18.33 7.00
CA ILE A 249 13.75 16.87 7.02
C ILE A 249 15.07 16.26 7.51
N GLN A 250 16.22 16.76 7.05
CA GLN A 250 17.59 16.31 7.38
C GLN A 250 18.00 16.58 8.82
N GLN A 251 17.60 17.70 9.43
CA GLN A 251 17.75 17.92 10.89
C GLN A 251 16.98 16.86 11.70
N THR A 252 16.07 16.15 11.04
CA THR A 252 15.34 15.02 11.59
C THR A 252 16.00 13.66 11.26
N ILE A 253 17.01 13.55 10.38
CA ILE A 253 17.58 12.27 9.90
C ILE A 253 18.71 11.72 10.80
N GLY A 254 18.54 10.46 11.23
CA GLY A 254 19.55 9.42 11.49
C GLY A 254 20.64 9.63 12.56
N ARG A 255 20.50 9.00 13.74
CA ARG A 255 21.64 8.75 14.67
C ARG A 255 22.40 7.48 14.31
N GLU A 256 21.73 6.52 13.67
CA GLU A 256 22.29 5.27 13.20
C GLU A 256 21.99 5.04 11.72
N VAL A 257 22.84 4.25 11.07
CA VAL A 257 22.74 3.89 9.66
C VAL A 257 22.81 2.38 9.53
N LEU A 258 21.83 1.81 8.81
CA LEU A 258 21.73 0.41 8.47
C LEU A 258 22.02 0.26 6.97
N VAL A 259 23.10 -0.45 6.64
CA VAL A 259 23.51 -0.74 5.26
C VAL A 259 22.96 -2.09 4.83
N LEU A 260 22.07 -2.07 3.83
CA LEU A 260 21.55 -3.25 3.17
C LEU A 260 22.33 -3.54 1.88
N ASP A 261 22.74 -4.79 1.71
CA ASP A 261 23.26 -5.31 0.43
C ASP A 261 22.70 -6.71 0.17
N LYS A 262 22.15 -6.91 -1.03
CA LYS A 262 21.57 -8.19 -1.49
C LYS A 262 20.61 -8.85 -0.50
N GLY A 263 19.81 -8.05 0.20
CA GLY A 263 18.80 -8.55 1.15
C GLY A 263 19.32 -8.86 2.54
N GLU A 264 20.56 -8.53 2.87
CA GLU A 264 21.17 -8.76 4.19
C GLU A 264 21.67 -7.44 4.80
N ILE A 265 21.65 -7.33 6.13
CA ILE A 265 22.33 -6.25 6.85
C ILE A 265 23.84 -6.52 6.79
N LYS A 266 24.60 -5.57 6.25
CA LYS A 266 26.07 -5.64 6.23
C LYS A 266 26.69 -4.79 7.34
N GLU A 267 26.10 -3.65 7.64
CA GLU A 267 26.61 -2.71 8.64
C GLU A 267 25.41 -2.07 9.37
N PHE A 268 25.54 -1.88 10.67
CA PHE A 268 24.55 -1.17 11.47
C PHE A 268 25.26 -0.48 12.65
N ASP A 269 25.51 0.82 12.49
CA ASP A 269 26.25 1.64 13.47
C ASP A 269 26.00 3.13 13.21
N THR A 270 26.57 4.00 14.04
CA THR A 270 26.54 5.45 13.84
C THR A 270 27.34 5.87 12.59
N PRO A 271 26.93 6.96 11.89
CA PRO A 271 27.68 7.48 10.74
C PRO A 271 29.16 7.74 11.05
N ALA A 272 29.48 8.22 12.25
CA ALA A 272 30.84 8.53 12.65
C ALA A 272 31.73 7.27 12.70
N THR A 273 31.22 6.16 13.27
CA THR A 273 31.94 4.88 13.30
C THR A 273 32.16 4.36 11.89
N LEU A 274 31.13 4.40 11.05
CA LEU A 274 31.18 3.87 9.69
C LEU A 274 32.12 4.67 8.78
N LEU A 275 32.13 6.01 8.90
CA LEU A 275 33.02 6.88 8.11
C LEU A 275 34.49 6.80 8.56
N ASN A 276 34.75 6.52 9.83
CA ASN A 276 36.10 6.31 10.33
C ASN A 276 36.72 5.00 9.78
N ASN A 277 35.89 4.02 9.45
CA ASN A 277 36.33 2.77 8.85
C ASN A 277 36.37 2.87 7.32
N LYS A 278 37.56 3.11 6.75
CA LYS A 278 37.77 3.21 5.28
C LYS A 278 37.42 1.94 4.49
N ASN A 279 37.29 0.80 5.16
CA ASN A 279 36.89 -0.47 4.54
C ASN A 279 35.38 -0.71 4.60
N SER A 280 34.60 0.19 5.20
CA SER A 280 33.15 0.05 5.28
C SER A 280 32.49 0.29 3.92
N ILE A 281 31.38 -0.40 3.67
CA ILE A 281 30.54 -0.20 2.50
C ILE A 281 29.97 1.22 2.55
N PHE A 282 29.57 1.70 3.73
CA PHE A 282 29.10 3.06 3.92
C PHE A 282 30.13 4.12 3.54
N TYR A 283 31.40 3.97 3.92
CA TYR A 283 32.47 4.89 3.52
C TYR A 283 32.65 4.90 2.00
N GLY A 284 32.60 3.72 1.35
CA GLY A 284 32.62 3.62 -0.10
C GLY A 284 31.47 4.41 -0.76
N MET A 285 30.25 4.25 -0.26
CA MET A 285 29.08 5.00 -0.76
C MET A 285 29.21 6.51 -0.50
N ALA A 286 29.69 6.91 0.68
CA ALA A 286 29.90 8.32 1.01
C ALA A 286 30.97 8.98 0.13
N LYS A 287 32.05 8.24 -0.17
CA LYS A 287 33.11 8.67 -1.07
C LYS A 287 32.61 8.80 -2.52
N ASP A 288 31.85 7.83 -2.99
CA ASP A 288 31.23 7.87 -4.34
C ASP A 288 30.25 9.03 -4.48
N ALA A 289 29.57 9.41 -3.38
CA ALA A 289 28.69 10.58 -3.31
C ALA A 289 29.44 11.92 -3.10
N GLY A 290 30.76 11.91 -2.94
CA GLY A 290 31.58 13.12 -2.73
C GLY A 290 31.41 13.78 -1.36
N LEU A 291 30.98 13.02 -0.34
CA LEU A 291 30.78 13.52 1.03
C LEU A 291 32.04 13.38 1.91
N VAL A 292 33.01 12.55 1.51
CA VAL A 292 34.30 12.28 2.18
C VAL A 292 35.44 12.04 1.20
#